data_AF-A0A4Q2ZAG9-F1
#
_entry.id   AF-A0A4Q2ZAG9-F1
#
_cell.length_a   1.000
_cell.length_b   1.000
_cell.length_c   1.000
_cell.angle_alpha   90.00
_cell.angle_beta   90.00
_cell.angle_gamma   90.00
#
_symmetry.space_group_name_H-M   'P 1'
#
loop_
_entity.id
_entity.type
_entity.pdbx_description
1 polymer ?
#
loop_
_entity_poly.entity_id
_entity_poly.type
_entity_poly.pdbx_seq_one_letter_code
_entity_poly.pdbx_strand_id
1 'polypeptide(L)'
;MANRSLFQTLRGALIPQSSATNDAGARAYSLSPKAALAQLAATGCLSHTYYASQEVQLERVMELAVQVDTDFLAQTALYSRRKGHMKDMPALLCAVLATRNLDRLAEIFPQVIDNGKMLRNFVQILRSGATGRKSLGSAPKRLVRQWLERATERQLVQASIGNDPSLADIVKMVHPRPADAGRQAFYAWLIGKPWDPQALPESLRAFEAWKTNREGEVPDVPFQMLTAQDLGETEWSSIAANASW
;
A
#
# COMPACT_ATOMS: atom_id res chain seq x y z
N MET A 1 2.34 12.28 -66.79
CA MET A 1 1.54 11.41 -65.89
C MET A 1 2.17 11.46 -64.50
N ALA A 2 1.42 11.80 -63.45
CA ALA A 2 1.96 11.85 -62.08
C ALA A 2 2.32 10.45 -61.59
N ASN A 3 3.53 10.29 -61.04
CA ASN A 3 4.01 9.00 -60.56
C ASN A 3 3.24 8.57 -59.29
N ARG A 4 2.31 7.63 -59.45
CA ARG A 4 1.42 7.15 -58.37
C ARG A 4 2.14 6.30 -57.31
N SER A 5 3.41 5.92 -57.50
CA SER A 5 4.20 5.28 -56.43
C SER A 5 4.87 6.31 -55.50
N LEU A 6 5.24 7.48 -56.03
CA LEU A 6 5.90 8.57 -55.28
C LEU A 6 4.90 9.58 -54.70
N PHE A 7 3.77 9.83 -55.35
CA PHE A 7 2.76 10.81 -54.93
C PHE A 7 1.50 10.12 -54.35
N GLN A 8 1.70 9.20 -53.40
CA GLN A 8 0.61 8.49 -52.72
C GLN A 8 -0.06 9.36 -51.64
N THR A 9 -1.04 10.16 -52.04
CA THR A 9 -1.85 10.97 -51.11
C THR A 9 -2.73 10.13 -50.17
N LEU A 10 -3.17 8.95 -50.61
CA LEU A 10 -4.06 8.07 -49.84
C LEU A 10 -3.38 7.42 -48.62
N ARG A 11 -2.09 7.07 -48.69
CA ARG A 11 -1.39 6.47 -47.54
C ARG A 11 -1.27 7.46 -46.38
N GLY A 12 -0.95 8.73 -46.66
CA GLY A 12 -0.89 9.78 -45.62
C GLY A 12 -2.25 10.08 -44.98
N ALA A 13 -3.34 10.00 -45.76
CA ALA A 13 -4.70 10.22 -45.26
C ALA A 13 -5.23 9.08 -44.38
N LEU A 14 -4.67 7.86 -44.50
CA LEU A 14 -5.05 6.69 -43.72
C LEU A 14 -4.24 6.52 -42.43
N ILE A 15 -3.18 7.31 -42.22
CA ILE A 15 -2.41 7.29 -40.98
C ILE A 15 -3.24 8.03 -39.91
N PRO A 16 -3.47 7.43 -38.72
CA PRO A 16 -4.18 8.09 -37.64
C PRO A 16 -3.55 9.45 -37.34
N GLN A 17 -4.35 10.51 -37.31
CA GLN A 17 -3.84 11.81 -36.89
C GLN A 17 -3.51 11.78 -35.40
N SER A 18 -2.44 12.46 -35.01
CA SER A 18 -2.07 12.63 -33.61
C SER A 18 -3.23 13.25 -32.83
N SER A 19 -3.63 12.64 -31.73
CA SER A 19 -4.75 13.09 -30.91
C SER A 19 -4.32 13.85 -29.65
N ALA A 20 -3.00 13.99 -29.42
CA ALA A 20 -2.43 14.66 -28.27
C ALA A 20 -1.04 15.24 -28.57
N THR A 21 -0.51 15.96 -27.59
CA THR A 21 0.88 16.40 -27.51
C THR A 21 1.46 15.84 -26.21
N ASN A 22 2.69 15.35 -26.23
CA ASN A 22 3.37 14.90 -25.01
C ASN A 22 3.95 16.07 -24.21
N ASP A 23 4.51 15.78 -23.04
CA ASP A 23 5.07 16.80 -22.14
C ASP A 23 6.29 17.54 -22.73
N ALA A 24 6.90 17.01 -23.80
CA ALA A 24 7.98 17.65 -24.55
C ALA A 24 7.49 18.47 -25.75
N GLY A 25 6.18 18.65 -25.92
CA GLY A 25 5.60 19.43 -27.02
C GLY A 25 5.53 18.71 -28.37
N ALA A 26 5.84 17.41 -28.42
CA ALA A 26 5.80 16.61 -29.64
C ALA A 26 4.43 15.92 -29.83
N ARG A 27 4.06 15.67 -31.10
CA ARG A 27 2.82 14.97 -31.46
C ARG A 27 2.77 13.57 -30.84
N ALA A 28 1.63 13.21 -30.28
CA ALA A 28 1.39 11.95 -29.57
C ALA A 28 -0.04 11.42 -29.81
N TYR A 29 -0.33 10.24 -29.26
CA TYR A 29 -1.65 9.63 -29.26
C TYR A 29 -2.15 9.45 -27.83
N SER A 30 -3.42 9.74 -27.62
CA SER A 30 -4.08 9.62 -26.32
C SER A 30 -4.36 8.16 -26.05
N LEU A 31 -3.97 7.67 -24.87
CA LEU A 31 -4.43 6.39 -24.38
C LEU A 31 -5.91 6.48 -23.99
N SER A 32 -6.65 5.38 -24.17
CA SER A 32 -7.98 5.26 -23.58
C SER A 32 -7.89 5.35 -22.05
N PRO A 33 -8.95 5.79 -21.34
CA PRO A 33 -8.91 5.91 -19.89
C PRO A 33 -8.50 4.61 -19.18
N LYS A 34 -8.97 3.45 -19.67
CA LYS A 34 -8.57 2.13 -19.18
C LYS A 34 -7.08 1.86 -19.37
N ALA A 35 -6.56 2.11 -20.57
CA ALA A 35 -5.14 1.88 -20.86
C ALA A 35 -4.23 2.84 -20.08
N ALA A 36 -4.61 4.12 -19.98
CA ALA A 36 -3.87 5.13 -19.22
C ALA A 36 -3.84 4.79 -17.73
N LEU A 37 -4.98 4.39 -17.15
CA LEU A 37 -5.05 4.00 -15.75
C LEU A 37 -4.22 2.73 -15.49
N ALA A 38 -4.31 1.72 -16.35
CA ALA A 38 -3.54 0.49 -16.21
C ALA A 38 -2.02 0.75 -16.29
N GLN A 39 -1.59 1.61 -17.23
CA GLN A 39 -0.18 2.00 -17.35
C GLN A 39 0.29 2.69 -16.06
N LEU A 40 -0.39 3.75 -15.63
CA LEU A 40 -0.05 4.44 -14.39
C LEU A 40 -0.11 3.52 -13.19
N ALA A 41 -1.07 2.59 -13.15
CA ALA A 41 -1.21 1.68 -12.03
C ALA A 41 -0.05 0.69 -11.92
N ALA A 42 0.58 0.33 -13.04
CA ALA A 42 1.70 -0.60 -13.10
C ALA A 42 3.08 0.08 -12.98
N THR A 43 3.20 1.36 -13.37
CA THR A 43 4.50 2.04 -13.44
C THR A 43 4.61 3.30 -12.59
N GLY A 44 3.49 3.85 -12.13
CA GLY A 44 3.43 5.11 -11.39
C GLY A 44 3.59 4.90 -9.88
N CYS A 45 4.59 5.55 -9.29
CA CYS A 45 4.88 5.46 -7.86
C CYS A 45 4.29 6.61 -7.02
N LEU A 46 3.44 7.48 -7.61
CA LEU A 46 2.92 8.69 -6.95
C LEU A 46 4.06 9.56 -6.37
N SER A 47 5.17 9.64 -7.11
CA SER A 47 6.36 10.40 -6.77
C SER A 47 6.69 11.36 -7.91
N HIS A 48 7.52 12.37 -7.62
CA HIS A 48 8.05 13.24 -8.66
C HIS A 48 8.76 12.44 -9.76
N THR A 49 8.49 12.78 -11.01
CA THR A 49 9.13 12.24 -12.22
C THR A 49 9.66 13.37 -13.08
N TYR A 50 10.38 13.08 -14.15
CA TYR A 50 10.99 14.11 -15.00
C TYR A 50 9.98 15.14 -15.54
N TYR A 51 8.75 14.71 -15.86
CA TYR A 51 7.73 15.58 -16.48
C TYR A 51 6.53 15.91 -15.59
N ALA A 52 6.37 15.24 -14.45
CA ALA A 52 5.19 15.41 -13.60
C ALA A 52 5.52 15.36 -12.11
N SER A 53 4.92 16.28 -11.35
CA SER A 53 4.94 16.24 -9.89
C SER A 53 4.03 15.12 -9.36
N GLN A 54 4.18 14.80 -8.07
CA GLN A 54 3.35 13.82 -7.38
C GLN A 54 1.86 14.24 -7.34
N GLU A 55 1.57 15.54 -7.21
CA GLU A 55 0.22 16.09 -7.20
C GLU A 55 -0.45 15.91 -8.56
N VAL A 56 0.27 16.21 -9.65
CA VAL A 56 -0.22 16.02 -11.02
C VAL A 56 -0.49 14.54 -11.30
N GLN A 57 0.37 13.63 -10.83
CA GLN A 57 0.11 12.19 -10.97
C GLN A 57 -1.14 11.76 -10.18
N LEU A 58 -1.29 12.22 -8.94
CA LEU A 58 -2.44 11.90 -8.12
C LEU A 58 -3.74 12.38 -8.77
N GLU A 59 -3.79 13.64 -9.21
CA GLU A 59 -4.92 14.23 -9.93
C GLU A 59 -5.25 13.38 -11.18
N ARG A 60 -4.23 13.05 -11.98
CA ARG A 60 -4.41 12.25 -13.18
C ARG A 60 -5.01 10.87 -12.90
N VAL A 61 -4.53 10.18 -11.86
CA VAL A 61 -5.09 8.88 -11.47
C VAL A 61 -6.54 9.02 -11.02
N MET A 62 -6.87 10.07 -10.25
CA MET A 62 -8.23 10.32 -9.77
C MET A 62 -9.19 10.61 -10.94
N GLU A 63 -8.79 11.44 -11.90
CA GLU A 63 -9.56 11.70 -13.13
C GLU A 63 -9.83 10.43 -13.93
N LEU A 64 -8.80 9.61 -14.13
CA LEU A 64 -8.91 8.36 -14.88
C LEU A 64 -9.77 7.33 -14.14
N ALA A 65 -9.63 7.27 -12.81
CA ALA A 65 -10.44 6.40 -11.98
C ALA A 65 -11.93 6.72 -12.15
N VAL A 66 -12.34 7.98 -12.27
CA VAL A 66 -13.75 8.36 -12.53
C VAL A 66 -14.26 7.88 -13.89
N GLN A 67 -13.38 7.79 -14.89
CA GLN A 67 -13.74 7.46 -16.27
C GLN A 67 -13.80 5.94 -16.56
N VAL A 68 -13.41 5.10 -15.61
CA VAL A 68 -13.46 3.63 -15.75
C VAL A 68 -14.56 3.02 -14.90
N ASP A 69 -15.09 1.88 -15.36
CA ASP A 69 -16.05 1.11 -14.58
C ASP A 69 -15.43 0.55 -13.29
N THR A 70 -16.29 0.29 -12.31
CA THR A 70 -15.91 -0.18 -10.98
C THR A 70 -15.14 -1.50 -11.01
N ASP A 71 -15.53 -2.43 -11.88
CA ASP A 71 -14.90 -3.75 -11.94
C ASP A 71 -13.48 -3.65 -12.53
N PHE A 72 -13.30 -2.82 -13.56
CA PHE A 72 -11.97 -2.51 -14.11
C PHE A 72 -11.07 -1.82 -13.08
N LEU A 73 -11.61 -0.88 -12.29
CA LEU A 73 -10.87 -0.23 -11.21
C LEU A 73 -10.39 -1.26 -10.17
N ALA A 74 -11.27 -2.17 -9.76
CA ALA A 74 -10.96 -3.24 -8.81
C ALA A 74 -9.91 -4.23 -9.35
N GLN A 75 -10.06 -4.65 -10.62
CA GLN A 75 -9.09 -5.51 -11.30
C GLN A 75 -7.72 -4.82 -11.41
N THR A 76 -7.69 -3.52 -11.68
CA THR A 76 -6.44 -2.74 -11.76
C THR A 76 -5.74 -2.66 -10.40
N ALA A 77 -6.49 -2.48 -9.31
CA ALA A 77 -5.94 -2.53 -7.96
C ALA A 77 -5.33 -3.91 -7.63
N LEU A 78 -6.03 -4.99 -7.98
CA LEU A 78 -5.52 -6.36 -7.81
C LEU A 78 -4.26 -6.61 -8.64
N TYR A 79 -4.26 -6.22 -9.91
CA TYR A 79 -3.14 -6.45 -10.82
C TYR A 79 -1.90 -5.67 -10.37
N SER A 80 -2.05 -4.38 -10.07
CA SER A 80 -0.95 -3.53 -9.61
C SER A 80 -0.32 -4.06 -8.33
N ARG A 81 -1.12 -4.61 -7.39
CA ARG A 81 -0.59 -5.26 -6.20
C ARG A 81 0.09 -6.60 -6.48
N ARG A 82 -0.60 -7.51 -7.16
CA ARG A 82 -0.18 -8.93 -7.27
C ARG A 82 0.87 -9.19 -8.34
N LYS A 83 0.89 -8.37 -9.39
CA LYS A 83 1.80 -8.51 -10.54
C LYS A 83 2.73 -7.32 -10.68
N GLY A 84 2.24 -6.11 -10.40
CA GLY A 84 3.07 -4.90 -10.39
C GLY A 84 3.90 -4.72 -9.11
N HIS A 85 3.59 -5.47 -8.03
CA HIS A 85 4.22 -5.34 -6.71
C HIS A 85 4.15 -3.91 -6.12
N MET A 86 3.15 -3.13 -6.57
CA MET A 86 2.94 -1.75 -6.17
C MET A 86 2.38 -1.64 -4.75
N LYS A 87 2.54 -0.45 -4.16
CA LYS A 87 2.12 -0.14 -2.78
C LYS A 87 1.07 0.96 -2.75
N ASP A 88 1.46 2.21 -2.96
CA ASP A 88 0.58 3.37 -2.74
C ASP A 88 -0.57 3.40 -3.74
N MET A 89 -0.29 3.08 -5.01
CA MET A 89 -1.26 3.02 -6.08
C MET A 89 -2.43 2.03 -5.83
N PRO A 90 -2.20 0.73 -5.56
CA PRO A 90 -3.30 -0.19 -5.24
C PRO A 90 -4.09 0.24 -3.99
N ALA A 91 -3.43 0.78 -2.97
CA ALA A 91 -4.12 1.32 -1.79
C ALA A 91 -5.02 2.52 -2.14
N LEU A 92 -4.55 3.41 -3.03
CA LEU A 92 -5.34 4.54 -3.54
C LEU A 92 -6.59 4.06 -4.30
N LEU A 93 -6.45 3.09 -5.19
CA LEU A 93 -7.60 2.55 -5.94
C LEU A 93 -8.62 1.87 -5.00
N CYS A 94 -8.16 1.17 -3.95
CA CYS A 94 -9.04 0.71 -2.87
C CYS A 94 -9.72 1.87 -2.13
N ALA A 95 -9.02 2.97 -1.88
CA ALA A 95 -9.60 4.16 -1.23
C ALA A 95 -10.62 4.88 -2.12
N VAL A 96 -10.48 4.82 -3.45
CA VAL A 96 -11.52 5.27 -4.40
C VAL A 96 -12.73 4.33 -4.36
N LEU A 97 -12.52 3.01 -4.28
CA LEU A 97 -13.63 2.06 -4.11
C LEU A 97 -14.38 2.27 -2.79
N ALA A 98 -13.70 2.73 -1.73
CA ALA A 98 -14.33 3.03 -0.44
C ALA A 98 -15.44 4.10 -0.51
N THR A 99 -15.38 4.99 -1.51
CA THR A 99 -16.42 6.00 -1.75
C THR A 99 -17.37 5.62 -2.89
N ARG A 100 -16.97 4.67 -3.75
CA ARG A 100 -17.71 4.29 -4.96
C ARG A 100 -18.53 3.01 -4.83
N ASN A 101 -17.94 1.93 -4.33
CA ASN A 101 -18.56 0.61 -4.26
C ASN A 101 -17.95 -0.21 -3.12
N LEU A 102 -18.69 -0.31 -2.02
CA LEU A 102 -18.22 -0.98 -0.80
C LEU A 102 -18.13 -2.50 -0.94
N ASP A 103 -18.96 -3.11 -1.79
CA ASP A 103 -18.97 -4.55 -1.99
C ASP A 103 -17.71 -5.01 -2.74
N ARG A 104 -17.37 -4.31 -3.84
CA ARG A 104 -16.12 -4.55 -4.56
C ARG A 104 -14.89 -4.24 -3.73
N LEU A 105 -14.94 -3.18 -2.92
CA LEU A 105 -13.87 -2.94 -1.94
C LEU A 105 -13.72 -4.15 -1.02
N ALA A 106 -14.79 -4.60 -0.37
CA ALA A 106 -14.74 -5.70 0.59
C ALA A 106 -14.20 -6.99 -0.02
N GLU A 107 -14.54 -7.27 -1.28
CA GLU A 107 -14.07 -8.43 -2.04
C GLU A 107 -12.55 -8.42 -2.27
N ILE A 108 -12.00 -7.29 -2.72
CA ILE A 108 -10.58 -7.20 -3.07
C ILE A 108 -9.68 -6.82 -1.90
N PHE A 109 -10.24 -6.19 -0.85
CA PHE A 109 -9.49 -5.66 0.29
C PHE A 109 -8.45 -6.64 0.86
N PRO A 110 -8.79 -7.91 1.22
CA PRO A 110 -7.81 -8.82 1.81
C PRO A 110 -6.70 -9.24 0.84
N GLN A 111 -6.92 -9.10 -0.47
CA GLN A 111 -5.93 -9.45 -1.50
C GLN A 111 -5.00 -8.28 -1.84
N VAL A 112 -5.48 -7.05 -1.64
CA VAL A 112 -4.72 -5.83 -1.91
C VAL A 112 -4.00 -5.33 -0.65
N ILE A 113 -4.71 -5.33 0.48
CA ILE A 113 -4.24 -4.88 1.79
C ILE A 113 -3.76 -6.09 2.59
N ASP A 114 -2.66 -6.68 2.11
CA ASP A 114 -2.14 -7.98 2.54
C ASP A 114 -1.15 -7.92 3.72
N ASN A 115 -0.62 -6.73 4.03
CA ASN A 115 0.38 -6.54 5.09
C ASN A 115 0.20 -5.19 5.81
N GLY A 116 0.96 -5.01 6.90
CA GLY A 116 0.88 -3.80 7.74
C GLY A 116 1.20 -2.50 6.99
N LYS A 117 2.12 -2.53 6.03
CA LYS A 117 2.42 -1.35 5.20
C LYS A 117 1.23 -0.96 4.34
N MET A 118 0.62 -1.93 3.65
CA MET A 118 -0.57 -1.66 2.83
C MET A 118 -1.73 -1.15 3.69
N LEU A 119 -1.90 -1.70 4.90
CA LEU A 119 -2.93 -1.23 5.83
C LEU A 119 -2.73 0.23 6.22
N ARG A 120 -1.50 0.62 6.57
CA ARG A 120 -1.15 2.02 6.88
C ARG A 120 -1.39 2.93 5.70
N ASN A 121 -0.92 2.56 4.51
CA ASN A 121 -1.11 3.34 3.29
C ASN A 121 -2.60 3.61 3.03
N PHE A 122 -3.44 2.57 3.10
CA PHE A 122 -4.88 2.71 2.91
C PHE A 122 -5.51 3.64 3.95
N VAL A 123 -5.16 3.50 5.23
CA VAL A 123 -5.66 4.37 6.31
C VAL A 123 -5.17 5.81 6.14
N GLN A 124 -3.92 6.01 5.74
CA GLN A 124 -3.32 7.32 5.50
C GLN A 124 -4.08 8.06 4.38
N ILE A 125 -4.36 7.38 3.27
CA ILE A 125 -5.06 7.96 2.12
C ILE A 125 -6.50 8.34 2.50
N LEU A 126 -7.23 7.48 3.23
CA LEU A 126 -8.57 7.83 3.70
C LEU A 126 -8.58 9.00 4.68
N ARG A 127 -7.52 9.17 5.47
CA ARG A 127 -7.40 10.28 6.44
C ARG A 127 -6.95 11.58 5.81
N SER A 128 -6.22 11.53 4.70
CA SER A 128 -5.81 12.74 3.97
C SER A 128 -7.02 13.44 3.35
N GLY A 129 -8.05 12.66 2.97
CA GLY A 129 -9.22 13.17 2.27
C GLY A 129 -9.03 13.27 0.76
N ALA A 130 -7.90 12.78 0.22
CA ALA A 130 -7.58 12.84 -1.21
C ALA A 130 -8.64 12.16 -2.09
N THR A 131 -9.36 11.15 -1.57
CA THR A 131 -10.44 10.46 -2.30
C THR A 131 -11.85 11.00 -1.99
N GLY A 132 -11.94 12.20 -1.40
CA GLY A 132 -13.19 12.94 -1.18
C GLY A 132 -13.77 12.82 0.23
N ARG A 133 -13.33 11.86 1.05
CA ARG A 133 -13.76 11.74 2.46
C ARG A 133 -12.56 11.78 3.39
N LYS A 134 -12.56 12.72 4.34
CA LYS A 134 -11.51 12.84 5.38
C LYS A 134 -11.84 12.00 6.63
N SER A 135 -12.17 10.73 6.44
CA SER A 135 -12.44 9.76 7.51
C SER A 135 -12.52 8.34 6.96
N LEU A 136 -12.38 7.32 7.82
CA LEU A 136 -12.52 5.93 7.39
C LEU A 136 -13.95 5.57 6.98
N GLY A 137 -14.97 6.15 7.61
CA GLY A 137 -16.36 5.67 7.49
C GLY A 137 -16.56 4.26 8.06
N SER A 138 -17.82 3.82 8.18
CA SER A 138 -18.16 2.58 8.90
C SER A 138 -17.66 1.31 8.22
N ALA A 139 -17.76 1.22 6.89
CA ALA A 139 -17.38 0.03 6.14
C ALA A 139 -15.85 -0.14 6.03
N PRO A 140 -15.05 0.85 5.60
CA PRO A 140 -13.58 0.71 5.63
C PRO A 140 -13.03 0.51 7.05
N LYS A 141 -13.61 1.17 8.08
CA LYS A 141 -13.25 0.91 9.48
C LYS A 141 -13.48 -0.55 9.88
N ARG A 142 -14.58 -1.16 9.42
CA ARG A 142 -14.87 -2.58 9.64
C ARG A 142 -13.86 -3.48 8.93
N LEU A 143 -13.47 -3.17 7.69
CA LEU A 143 -12.46 -3.96 6.96
C LEU A 143 -11.09 -3.89 7.64
N VAL A 144 -10.68 -2.72 8.12
CA VAL A 144 -9.44 -2.56 8.91
C VAL A 144 -9.49 -3.38 10.21
N ARG A 145 -10.63 -3.40 10.92
CA ARG A 145 -10.81 -4.28 12.09
C ARG A 145 -10.68 -5.75 11.72
N GLN A 146 -11.36 -6.19 10.66
CA GLN A 146 -11.31 -7.59 10.21
C GLN A 146 -9.89 -8.01 9.80
N TRP A 147 -9.11 -7.09 9.22
CA TRP A 147 -7.70 -7.33 8.95
C TRP A 147 -6.93 -7.60 10.24
N LEU A 148 -7.11 -6.76 11.27
CA LEU A 148 -6.45 -6.92 12.57
C LEU A 148 -6.90 -8.19 13.29
N GLU A 149 -8.17 -8.57 13.18
CA GLU A 149 -8.72 -9.79 13.77
C GLU A 149 -8.16 -11.06 13.10
N ARG A 150 -7.94 -11.03 11.77
CA ARG A 150 -7.42 -12.17 11.00
C ARG A 150 -5.91 -12.27 10.96
N ALA A 151 -5.20 -11.16 11.22
CA ALA A 151 -3.75 -11.13 11.14
C ALA A 151 -3.12 -12.13 12.13
N THR A 152 -2.15 -12.89 11.64
CA THR A 152 -1.30 -13.75 12.47
C THR A 152 -0.42 -12.93 13.39
N GLU A 153 0.13 -13.55 14.44
CA GLU A 153 1.07 -12.88 15.35
C GLU A 153 2.27 -12.32 14.59
N ARG A 154 2.87 -13.12 13.68
CA ARG A 154 3.98 -12.67 12.83
C ARG A 154 3.62 -11.44 11.99
N GLN A 155 2.42 -11.42 11.38
CA GLN A 155 1.95 -10.27 10.61
C GLN A 155 1.74 -9.04 11.49
N LEU A 156 1.23 -9.20 12.71
CA LEU A 156 1.04 -8.10 13.65
C LEU A 156 2.38 -7.51 14.14
N VAL A 157 3.34 -8.36 14.48
CA VAL A 157 4.68 -7.94 14.87
C VAL A 157 5.37 -7.22 13.69
N GLN A 158 5.28 -7.76 12.47
CA GLN A 158 5.79 -7.05 11.29
C GLN A 158 5.05 -5.73 11.04
N ALA A 159 3.74 -5.68 11.30
CA ALA A 159 2.94 -4.47 11.13
C ALA A 159 3.22 -3.41 12.20
N SER A 160 3.84 -3.74 13.33
CA SER A 160 4.22 -2.73 14.34
C SER A 160 5.30 -1.77 13.83
N ILE A 161 6.11 -2.21 12.86
CA ILE A 161 7.09 -1.37 12.18
C ILE A 161 6.41 -0.36 11.27
N GLY A 162 6.87 0.89 11.35
CA GLY A 162 6.44 1.99 10.49
C GLY A 162 5.40 2.89 11.15
N ASN A 163 5.41 4.14 10.73
CA ASN A 163 4.62 5.23 11.32
C ASN A 163 3.71 5.88 10.26
N ASP A 164 3.01 6.94 10.67
CA ASP A 164 2.22 7.82 9.80
C ASP A 164 1.14 7.16 8.91
N PRO A 165 0.15 6.45 9.51
CA PRO A 165 -0.06 6.22 10.94
C PRO A 165 0.66 4.97 11.46
N SER A 166 1.03 4.94 12.73
CA SER A 166 1.54 3.70 13.35
C SER A 166 0.43 2.64 13.50
N LEU A 167 0.80 1.37 13.71
CA LEU A 167 -0.20 0.34 14.04
C LEU A 167 -0.93 0.67 15.36
N ALA A 168 -0.23 1.30 16.32
CA ALA A 168 -0.83 1.77 17.56
C ALA A 168 -1.94 2.79 17.30
N ASP A 169 -1.73 3.74 16.39
CA ASP A 169 -2.74 4.72 15.99
C ASP A 169 -3.95 4.05 15.33
N ILE A 170 -3.71 3.06 14.47
CA ILE A 170 -4.78 2.29 13.82
C ILE A 170 -5.60 1.54 14.87
N VAL A 171 -4.95 0.85 15.81
CA VAL A 171 -5.63 0.13 16.92
C VAL A 171 -6.45 1.09 17.79
N LYS A 172 -5.88 2.24 18.17
CA LYS A 172 -6.59 3.30 18.91
C LYS A 172 -7.79 3.85 18.13
N MET A 173 -7.73 3.87 16.81
CA MET A 173 -8.78 4.43 15.96
C MET A 173 -9.93 3.45 15.70
N VAL A 174 -9.60 2.16 15.51
CA VAL A 174 -10.59 1.15 15.13
C VAL A 174 -11.13 0.32 16.28
N HIS A 175 -10.43 0.31 17.42
CA HIS A 175 -10.77 -0.43 18.64
C HIS A 175 -11.11 -1.90 18.35
N PRO A 176 -10.15 -2.69 17.82
CA PRO A 176 -10.40 -4.11 17.57
C PRO A 176 -10.63 -4.84 18.91
N ARG A 177 -11.52 -5.83 18.91
CA ARG A 177 -11.69 -6.71 20.07
C ARG A 177 -10.57 -7.75 20.05
N PRO A 178 -9.78 -7.92 21.13
CA PRO A 178 -8.80 -9.00 21.19
C PRO A 178 -9.52 -10.36 21.18
N ALA A 179 -8.98 -11.32 20.44
CA ALA A 179 -9.54 -12.67 20.34
C ALA A 179 -9.24 -13.53 21.58
N ASP A 180 -8.08 -13.30 22.19
CA ASP A 180 -7.54 -14.06 23.32
C ASP A 180 -6.64 -13.15 24.20
N ALA A 181 -6.10 -13.74 25.27
CA ALA A 181 -5.21 -13.04 26.20
C ALA A 181 -3.92 -12.53 25.53
N GLY A 182 -3.40 -13.27 24.54
CA GLY A 182 -2.16 -12.88 23.85
C GLY A 182 -2.35 -11.70 22.93
N ARG A 183 -3.47 -11.65 22.19
CA ARG A 183 -3.88 -10.49 21.40
C ARG A 183 -4.15 -9.28 22.28
N GLN A 184 -4.74 -9.49 23.46
CA GLN A 184 -4.95 -8.42 24.44
C GLN A 184 -3.62 -7.86 24.94
N ALA A 185 -2.68 -8.72 25.33
CA ALA A 185 -1.33 -8.32 25.74
C ALA A 185 -0.58 -7.59 24.63
N PHE A 186 -0.64 -8.09 23.38
CA PHE A 186 -0.06 -7.43 22.21
C PHE A 186 -0.62 -6.03 22.00
N TYR A 187 -1.95 -5.85 22.01
CA TYR A 187 -2.54 -4.52 21.84
C TYR A 187 -2.19 -3.58 22.99
N ALA A 188 -2.15 -4.08 24.22
CA ALA A 188 -1.76 -3.29 25.39
C ALA A 188 -0.28 -2.84 25.30
N TRP A 189 0.64 -3.76 24.97
CA TRP A 189 2.05 -3.48 24.70
C TRP A 189 2.19 -2.41 23.61
N LEU A 190 1.52 -2.60 22.47
CA LEU A 190 1.61 -1.72 21.31
C LEU A 190 1.17 -0.28 21.61
N ILE A 191 0.16 -0.09 22.47
CA ILE A 191 -0.38 1.24 22.80
C ILE A 191 0.18 1.81 24.11
N GLY A 192 1.12 1.13 24.77
CA GLY A 192 1.76 1.58 26.01
C GLY A 192 0.88 1.46 27.25
N LYS A 193 -0.07 0.53 27.29
CA LYS A 193 -0.86 0.18 28.49
C LYS A 193 -0.21 -0.97 29.26
N PRO A 194 -0.50 -1.16 30.55
CA PRO A 194 -0.06 -2.36 31.28
C PRO A 194 -0.48 -3.64 30.56
N TRP A 195 0.46 -4.59 30.43
CA TRP A 195 0.30 -5.88 29.76
C TRP A 195 0.88 -6.99 30.62
N ASP A 196 0.37 -8.21 30.46
CA ASP A 196 0.93 -9.42 31.07
C ASP A 196 2.11 -9.93 30.24
N PRO A 197 3.33 -10.00 30.79
CA PRO A 197 4.49 -10.47 30.04
C PRO A 197 4.45 -11.91 29.60
N GLN A 198 3.72 -12.78 30.31
CA GLN A 198 3.63 -14.19 29.95
C GLN A 198 2.69 -14.41 28.77
N ALA A 199 1.69 -13.55 28.62
CA ALA A 199 0.72 -13.61 27.52
C ALA A 199 1.24 -12.99 26.20
N LEU A 200 2.35 -12.24 26.21
CA LEU A 200 2.89 -11.63 25.00
C LEU A 200 3.33 -12.70 23.98
N PRO A 201 3.15 -12.48 22.66
CA PRO A 201 3.68 -13.37 21.63
C PRO A 201 5.16 -13.69 21.86
N GLU A 202 5.54 -14.94 21.60
CA GLU A 202 6.87 -15.46 21.96
C GLU A 202 8.02 -14.59 21.44
N SER A 203 7.96 -14.17 20.18
CA SER A 203 8.98 -13.33 19.56
C SER A 203 9.13 -11.97 20.25
N LEU A 204 8.03 -11.36 20.68
CA LEU A 204 8.06 -10.10 21.43
C LEU A 204 8.50 -10.29 22.87
N ARG A 205 8.11 -11.39 23.51
CA ARG A 205 8.56 -11.71 24.87
C ARG A 205 10.09 -11.91 24.88
N ALA A 206 10.62 -12.64 23.91
CA ALA A 206 12.06 -12.80 23.71
C ALA A 206 12.74 -11.43 23.46
N PHE A 207 12.13 -10.58 22.63
CA PHE A 207 12.63 -9.22 22.38
C PHE A 207 12.65 -8.32 23.62
N GLU A 208 11.60 -8.30 24.43
CA GLU A 208 11.58 -7.49 25.66
C GLU A 208 12.56 -8.02 26.72
N ALA A 209 12.73 -9.34 26.83
CA ALA A 209 13.77 -9.91 27.69
C ALA A 209 15.17 -9.52 27.19
N TRP A 210 15.45 -9.74 25.91
CA TRP A 210 16.73 -9.45 25.27
C TRP A 210 17.11 -7.96 25.35
N LYS A 211 16.15 -7.03 25.28
CA LYS A 211 16.42 -5.59 25.47
C LYS A 211 17.03 -5.25 26.82
N THR A 212 16.77 -6.06 27.86
CA THR A 212 17.19 -5.76 29.24
C THR A 212 18.64 -6.15 29.51
N ASN A 213 19.02 -7.38 29.13
CA ASN A 213 20.33 -7.95 29.42
C ASN A 213 21.22 -8.10 28.17
N ARG A 214 20.65 -8.08 26.96
CA ARG A 214 21.34 -8.31 25.68
C ARG A 214 22.18 -9.58 25.64
N GLU A 215 21.75 -10.60 26.38
CA GLU A 215 22.40 -11.90 26.42
C GLU A 215 21.58 -12.95 25.64
N GLY A 216 22.27 -13.93 25.08
CA GLY A 216 21.65 -15.05 24.37
C GLY A 216 21.40 -14.78 22.88
N GLU A 217 20.46 -15.54 22.32
CA GLU A 217 20.14 -15.49 20.89
C GLU A 217 19.37 -14.24 20.51
N VAL A 218 19.67 -13.69 19.33
CA VAL A 218 18.95 -12.53 18.78
C VAL A 218 17.51 -12.93 18.43
N PRO A 219 16.48 -12.25 18.96
CA PRO A 219 15.07 -12.61 18.74
C PRO A 219 14.63 -12.52 17.27
N ASP A 220 13.76 -13.44 16.82
CA ASP A 220 13.10 -13.39 15.50
C ASP A 220 11.99 -12.32 15.46
N VAL A 221 12.42 -11.06 15.44
CA VAL A 221 11.58 -9.88 15.23
C VAL A 221 12.08 -9.10 14.01
N PRO A 222 11.26 -8.21 13.41
CA PRO A 222 11.71 -7.35 12.33
C PRO A 222 13.00 -6.63 12.71
N PHE A 223 14.00 -6.67 11.82
CA PHE A 223 15.34 -6.14 12.13
C PHE A 223 15.29 -4.66 12.54
N GLN A 224 14.32 -3.88 12.06
CA GLN A 224 14.13 -2.48 12.44
C GLN A 224 13.86 -2.30 13.95
N MET A 225 13.30 -3.31 14.63
CA MET A 225 13.16 -3.31 16.09
C MET A 225 14.51 -3.49 16.79
N LEU A 226 15.38 -4.33 16.21
CA LEU A 226 16.72 -4.60 16.72
C LEU A 226 17.64 -3.39 16.50
N THR A 227 17.65 -2.81 15.30
CA THR A 227 18.51 -1.66 14.96
C THR A 227 18.15 -0.36 15.68
N ALA A 228 17.03 -0.33 16.39
CA ALA A 228 16.68 0.75 17.31
C ALA A 228 17.44 0.64 18.66
N GLN A 229 18.12 -0.48 18.90
CA GLN A 229 19.00 -0.70 20.04
C GLN A 229 20.46 -0.45 19.65
N ASP A 230 21.33 -0.35 20.64
CA ASP A 230 22.76 -0.24 20.44
C ASP A 230 23.35 -1.64 20.21
N LEU A 231 23.70 -1.95 18.97
CA LEU A 231 24.05 -3.29 18.49
C LEU A 231 25.56 -3.48 18.36
N GLY A 232 26.07 -4.64 18.81
CA GLY A 232 27.45 -5.07 18.65
C GLY A 232 27.66 -5.98 17.43
N GLU A 233 28.89 -6.48 17.29
CA GLU A 233 29.31 -7.30 16.14
C GLU A 233 28.50 -8.60 16.03
N THR A 234 28.22 -9.26 17.16
CA THR A 234 27.46 -10.51 17.22
C THR A 234 26.02 -10.32 16.72
N GLU A 235 25.36 -9.25 17.15
CA GLU A 235 24.01 -8.93 16.74
C GLU A 235 23.94 -8.60 15.24
N TRP A 236 24.85 -7.75 14.76
CA TRP A 236 24.93 -7.41 13.35
C TRP A 236 25.19 -8.63 12.47
N SER A 237 26.07 -9.53 12.91
CA SER A 237 26.36 -10.79 12.21
C SER A 237 25.13 -11.69 12.12
N SER A 238 24.37 -11.82 13.22
CA SER A 238 23.13 -12.59 13.26
C SER A 238 22.04 -11.99 12.35
N ILE A 239 21.86 -10.66 12.38
CA ILE A 239 20.92 -9.97 11.50
C ILE A 239 21.28 -10.20 10.03
N ALA A 240 22.57 -10.07 9.68
CA ALA A 240 23.05 -10.26 8.31
C ALA A 240 22.83 -11.70 7.81
N ALA A 241 23.04 -12.70 8.68
CA ALA A 241 22.82 -14.11 8.33
C ALA A 241 21.35 -14.46 8.08
N ASN A 242 20.42 -13.72 8.71
CA ASN A 242 18.97 -13.98 8.64
C ASN A 242 18.21 -12.98 7.77
N ALA A 243 18.89 -12.00 7.17
CA ALA A 243 18.25 -10.99 6.33
C ALA A 243 17.69 -11.60 5.04
N SER A 244 16.41 -11.36 4.76
CA SER A 244 15.81 -11.68 3.46
C SER A 244 16.25 -10.67 2.40
N TRP A 245 16.47 -11.14 1.17
CA TRP A 245 16.67 -10.29 -0.02
C TRP A 245 15.45 -9.43 -0.35
#